data_AF-A0A9D5PY76-F1
#
_entry.id   AF-A0A9D5PY76-F1
#
_cell.length_a   1.000
_cell.length_b   1.000
_cell.length_c   1.000
_cell.angle_alpha   90.00
_cell.angle_beta   90.00
_cell.angle_gamma   90.00
#
_symmetry.space_group_name_H-M   'P 1'
#
loop_
_entity.id
_entity.type
_entity.pdbx_description
1 polymer ?
#
loop_
_entity_poly.entity_id
_entity_poly.type
_entity_poly.pdbx_seq_one_letter_code
_entity_poly.pdbx_strand_id
1 'polypeptide(L)'
;MNWSSVKNLLIAILIAANLFMLFNIARQDRTRNYMDEGEVAAAVELLAERGLIVPISCVPLRKFKAPIYESFYSDAYHNSLAEAMTMMDVPLYLQPDNSLSGISDDGVYVSYDQEFGFVYNKNDKIDTSAYTDVTEENFKIMAQAGSELTASQKKKLIREADAFLSLRAEDDDALAVSVTESYHDPVSGYSYLLAYQTFDEYPVFSHWAVLVFDEEELAAAHGRWYFASVDNSYVAELQNQVNILFTDLETLSGELNDPFSAALASDDEPAMPSQNLTANSSLLNTAGSLPQVISMSNGYVIYWNSDKTALYFIPAWQIAHIGGNTIVYNAANGTVYSRN
;
A
#
# COMPACT_ATOMS: atom_id res chain seq x y z
N MET A 1 -58.92 5.71 31.46
CA MET A 1 -57.65 5.22 30.86
C MET A 1 -56.65 6.36 30.93
N ASN A 2 -55.51 6.16 31.62
CA ASN A 2 -54.59 7.26 31.93
C ASN A 2 -53.64 7.51 30.73
N TRP A 3 -53.95 8.52 29.93
CA TRP A 3 -53.24 8.83 28.69
C TRP A 3 -51.73 9.06 28.89
N SER A 4 -51.34 9.61 30.05
CA SER A 4 -49.93 9.77 30.44
C SER A 4 -49.20 8.43 30.60
N SER A 5 -49.86 7.42 31.18
CA SER A 5 -49.31 6.07 31.32
C SER A 5 -49.15 5.39 29.96
N VAL A 6 -50.12 5.58 29.04
CA VAL A 6 -50.04 5.04 27.68
C VAL A 6 -48.89 5.70 26.90
N LYS A 7 -48.74 7.02 27.01
CA LYS A 7 -47.63 7.75 26.37
C LYS A 7 -46.27 7.28 26.90
N ASN A 8 -46.11 7.12 28.20
CA ASN A 8 -44.86 6.65 28.80
C ASN A 8 -44.53 5.21 28.38
N LEU A 9 -45.55 4.34 28.28
CA LEU A 9 -45.38 2.98 27.78
C LEU A 9 -44.94 2.96 26.31
N LEU A 10 -45.58 3.79 25.46
CA LEU A 10 -45.21 3.91 24.05
C LEU A 10 -43.77 4.42 23.87
N ILE A 11 -43.36 5.41 24.66
CA ILE A 11 -41.97 5.91 24.66
C ILE A 11 -41.00 4.80 25.09
N ALA A 12 -41.31 4.06 26.15
CA ALA A 12 -40.46 2.96 26.61
C ALA A 12 -40.30 1.85 25.56
N ILE A 13 -41.39 1.48 24.88
CA ILE A 13 -41.36 0.49 23.78
C ILE A 13 -40.53 1.02 22.61
N LEU A 14 -40.66 2.30 22.25
CA LEU A 14 -39.88 2.90 21.16
C LEU A 14 -38.38 2.89 21.47
N ILE A 15 -37.99 3.22 22.71
CA ILE A 15 -36.59 3.16 23.16
C ILE A 15 -36.07 1.72 23.10
N ALA A 16 -36.84 0.75 23.62
CA ALA A 16 -36.46 -0.65 23.59
C ALA A 16 -36.31 -1.18 22.16
N ALA A 17 -37.21 -0.81 21.25
CA ALA A 17 -37.15 -1.19 19.84
C ALA A 17 -35.92 -0.59 19.14
N ASN A 18 -35.59 0.69 19.40
CA ASN A 18 -34.41 1.33 18.83
C ASN A 18 -33.11 0.71 19.35
N LEU A 19 -33.02 0.42 20.66
CA LEU A 19 -31.86 -0.27 21.23
C LEU A 19 -31.70 -1.68 20.66
N PHE A 20 -32.80 -2.41 20.49
CA PHE A 20 -32.80 -3.74 19.87
C PHE A 20 -32.35 -3.67 18.41
N MET A 21 -32.84 -2.69 17.63
CA MET A 21 -32.42 -2.50 16.25
C MET A 21 -30.93 -2.16 16.17
N LEU A 22 -30.44 -1.24 17.00
CA LEU A 22 -29.03 -0.87 17.05
C LEU A 22 -28.15 -2.06 17.43
N PHE A 23 -28.56 -2.86 18.42
CA PHE A 23 -27.87 -4.09 18.79
C PHE A 23 -27.79 -5.09 17.64
N ASN A 24 -28.89 -5.31 16.90
CA ASN A 24 -28.89 -6.24 15.77
C ASN A 24 -28.04 -5.74 14.60
N ILE A 25 -28.08 -4.43 14.29
CA ILE A 25 -27.22 -3.82 13.27
C ILE A 25 -25.76 -3.98 13.65
N ALA A 26 -25.39 -3.66 14.89
CA ALA A 26 -24.02 -3.80 15.38
C ALA A 26 -23.55 -5.27 15.35
N ARG A 27 -24.42 -6.21 15.76
CA ARG A 27 -24.13 -7.65 15.71
C ARG A 27 -23.95 -8.13 14.27
N GLN A 28 -24.85 -7.75 13.37
CA GLN A 28 -24.78 -8.14 11.97
C GLN A 28 -23.53 -7.58 11.29
N ASP A 29 -23.19 -6.32 11.57
CA ASP A 29 -21.98 -5.70 11.05
C ASP A 29 -20.72 -6.41 11.56
N ARG A 30 -20.67 -6.73 12.87
CA ARG A 30 -19.60 -7.54 13.47
C ARG A 30 -19.45 -8.89 12.76
N THR A 31 -20.52 -9.66 12.59
CA THR A 31 -20.45 -10.99 11.95
C THR A 31 -20.08 -10.91 10.46
N ARG A 32 -20.52 -9.85 9.76
CA ARG A 32 -20.25 -9.67 8.32
C ARG A 32 -18.83 -9.21 8.04
N ASN A 33 -18.27 -8.36 8.89
CA ASN A 33 -17.02 -7.65 8.63
C ASN A 33 -15.85 -8.08 9.52
N TYR A 34 -16.07 -8.89 10.55
CA TYR A 34 -15.02 -9.37 11.44
C TYR A 34 -15.03 -10.90 11.53
N MET A 35 -13.86 -11.48 11.77
CA MET A 35 -13.70 -12.87 12.16
C MET A 35 -14.07 -13.06 13.63
N ASP A 36 -14.46 -14.29 13.98
CA ASP A 36 -14.67 -14.64 15.38
C ASP A 36 -13.33 -14.72 16.11
N GLU A 37 -13.24 -14.07 17.27
CA GLU A 37 -11.99 -14.01 18.06
C GLU A 37 -11.57 -15.41 18.56
N GLY A 38 -12.55 -16.29 18.86
CA GLY A 38 -12.29 -17.65 19.30
C GLY A 38 -11.76 -18.52 18.16
N GLU A 39 -12.30 -18.37 16.95
CA GLU A 39 -11.78 -19.05 15.75
C GLU A 39 -10.35 -18.63 15.42
N VAL A 40 -10.06 -17.32 15.49
CA VAL A 40 -8.70 -16.79 15.26
C VAL A 40 -7.74 -17.31 16.33
N ALA A 41 -8.14 -17.31 17.61
CA ALA A 41 -7.31 -17.84 18.69
C ALA A 41 -6.97 -19.32 18.50
N ALA A 42 -7.97 -20.15 18.16
CA ALA A 42 -7.77 -21.57 17.91
C ALA A 42 -6.86 -21.82 16.69
N ALA A 43 -7.00 -21.02 15.63
CA ALA A 43 -6.14 -21.13 14.46
C ALA A 43 -4.68 -20.74 14.77
N VAL A 44 -4.46 -19.69 15.56
CA VAL A 44 -3.14 -19.28 16.03
C VAL A 44 -2.48 -20.36 16.89
N GLU A 45 -3.24 -21.02 17.76
CA GLU A 45 -2.75 -22.16 18.55
C GLU A 45 -2.30 -23.31 17.63
N LEU A 46 -3.11 -23.64 16.62
CA LEU A 46 -2.78 -24.67 15.63
C LEU A 46 -1.53 -24.32 14.79
N LEU A 47 -1.35 -23.05 14.41
CA LEU A 47 -0.16 -22.58 13.72
C LEU A 47 1.09 -22.74 14.60
N ALA A 48 0.99 -22.41 15.89
CA ALA A 48 2.08 -22.57 16.84
C ALA A 48 2.47 -24.05 17.03
N GLU A 49 1.49 -24.95 17.12
CA GLU A 49 1.72 -26.41 17.17
C GLU A 49 2.47 -26.92 15.93
N ARG A 50 2.24 -26.31 14.76
CA ARG A 50 2.89 -26.65 13.49
C ARG A 50 4.19 -25.90 13.21
N GLY A 51 4.59 -25.00 14.11
CA GLY A 51 5.90 -24.35 14.06
C GLY A 51 5.90 -22.89 13.61
N LEU A 52 4.76 -22.21 13.51
CA LEU A 52 4.69 -20.75 13.28
C LEU A 52 4.14 -20.03 14.52
N ILE A 53 4.97 -19.22 15.16
CA ILE A 53 4.54 -18.43 16.32
C ILE A 53 3.88 -17.14 15.84
N VAL A 54 2.59 -16.98 16.11
CA VAL A 54 1.83 -15.77 15.75
C VAL A 54 1.21 -15.16 17.01
N PRO A 55 1.61 -13.95 17.44
CA PRO A 55 0.89 -13.25 18.49
C PRO A 55 -0.53 -12.91 18.00
N ILE A 56 -1.56 -13.18 18.80
CA ILE A 56 -2.96 -12.91 18.39
C ILE A 56 -3.19 -11.43 18.05
N SER A 57 -2.45 -10.52 18.70
CA SER A 57 -2.49 -9.08 18.44
C SER A 57 -2.00 -8.69 17.04
N CYS A 58 -1.24 -9.56 16.37
CA CYS A 58 -0.76 -9.34 15.01
C CYS A 58 -1.81 -9.71 13.96
N VAL A 59 -2.84 -10.48 14.31
CA VAL A 59 -3.87 -10.94 13.36
C VAL A 59 -5.03 -9.94 13.36
N PRO A 60 -5.26 -9.18 12.28
CA PRO A 60 -6.39 -8.27 12.21
C PRO A 60 -7.69 -9.06 12.26
N LEU A 61 -8.69 -8.59 13.01
CA LEU A 61 -10.01 -9.25 13.07
C LEU A 61 -10.92 -8.82 11.92
N ARG A 62 -10.76 -7.61 11.40
CA ARG A 62 -11.56 -7.11 10.28
C ARG A 62 -11.21 -7.90 9.03
N LYS A 63 -12.21 -8.49 8.38
CA LYS A 63 -12.08 -9.20 7.12
C LYS A 63 -11.62 -8.21 6.05
N PHE A 64 -10.56 -8.56 5.34
CA PHE A 64 -10.08 -7.77 4.21
C PHE A 64 -11.02 -7.95 3.02
N LYS A 65 -11.54 -6.83 2.52
CA LYS A 65 -12.41 -6.77 1.34
C LYS A 65 -11.93 -5.60 0.51
N ALA A 66 -11.42 -5.91 -0.66
CA ALA A 66 -10.83 -4.96 -1.58
C ALA A 66 -11.05 -5.48 -3.01
N PRO A 67 -11.46 -4.62 -3.97
CA PRO A 67 -11.51 -5.01 -5.36
C PRO A 67 -10.09 -5.17 -5.93
N ILE A 68 -9.97 -5.83 -7.08
CA ILE A 68 -8.79 -5.74 -7.94
C ILE A 68 -9.02 -4.55 -8.86
N TYR A 69 -8.04 -3.66 -8.97
CA TYR A 69 -8.08 -2.55 -9.91
C TYR A 69 -7.22 -2.86 -11.13
N GLU A 70 -7.65 -2.42 -12.30
CA GLU A 70 -6.94 -2.58 -13.56
C GLU A 70 -6.80 -1.21 -14.22
N SER A 71 -5.61 -0.95 -14.77
CA SER A 71 -5.29 0.28 -15.48
C SER A 71 -4.48 0.01 -16.74
N PHE A 72 -4.71 0.83 -17.76
CA PHE A 72 -4.03 0.84 -19.04
C PHE A 72 -3.33 2.19 -19.20
N TYR A 73 -2.01 2.18 -19.22
CA TYR A 73 -1.22 3.39 -19.43
C TYR A 73 -0.68 3.42 -20.88
N SER A 74 -0.85 4.55 -21.56
CA SER A 74 -0.47 4.70 -22.96
C SER A 74 1.05 4.69 -23.17
N ASP A 75 1.52 4.36 -24.37
CA ASP A 75 2.93 4.51 -24.77
C ASP A 75 3.50 5.92 -24.53
N ALA A 76 2.63 6.95 -24.51
CA ALA A 76 2.98 8.34 -24.24
C ALA A 76 2.93 8.72 -22.75
N TYR A 77 2.76 7.77 -21.84
CA TYR A 77 2.58 8.02 -20.40
C TYR A 77 3.70 8.89 -19.82
N HIS A 78 4.95 8.48 -19.99
CA HIS A 78 6.09 9.21 -19.42
C HIS A 78 6.24 10.61 -20.01
N ASN A 79 6.04 10.77 -21.33
CA ASN A 79 6.09 12.08 -21.98
C ASN A 79 4.98 13.00 -21.45
N SER A 80 3.75 12.49 -21.34
CA SER A 80 2.61 13.26 -20.82
C SER A 80 2.78 13.63 -19.35
N LEU A 81 3.40 12.74 -18.57
CA LEU A 81 3.71 12.99 -17.16
C LEU A 81 4.82 14.04 -17.00
N ALA A 82 5.87 13.96 -17.81
CA ALA A 82 6.93 14.96 -17.83
C ALA A 82 6.38 16.35 -18.19
N GLU A 83 5.49 16.42 -19.18
CA GLU A 83 4.80 17.66 -19.55
C GLU A 83 3.94 18.20 -18.39
N ALA A 84 3.19 17.34 -17.71
CA ALA A 84 2.39 17.74 -16.55
C ALA A 84 3.24 18.23 -15.37
N MET A 85 4.35 17.56 -15.07
CA MET A 85 5.24 17.91 -13.95
C MET A 85 6.04 19.20 -14.18
N THR A 86 6.44 19.45 -15.43
CA THR A 86 7.26 20.62 -15.78
C THR A 86 6.45 21.79 -16.35
N MET A 87 5.16 21.57 -16.65
CA MET A 87 4.29 22.51 -17.37
C MET A 87 4.83 22.93 -18.75
N MET A 88 5.74 22.15 -19.32
CA MET A 88 6.42 22.40 -20.58
C MET A 88 6.63 21.09 -21.34
N ASP A 89 6.73 21.17 -22.67
CA ASP A 89 7.15 20.00 -23.44
C ASP A 89 8.63 19.71 -23.15
N VAL A 90 8.91 18.55 -22.56
CA VAL A 90 10.26 18.13 -22.17
C VAL A 90 10.64 16.88 -22.94
N PRO A 91 11.68 16.93 -23.79
CA PRO A 91 12.18 15.73 -24.44
C PRO A 91 12.80 14.79 -23.41
N LEU A 92 12.26 13.58 -23.34
CA LEU A 92 12.81 12.51 -22.52
C LEU A 92 13.87 11.71 -23.30
N TYR A 93 14.99 11.42 -22.63
CA TYR A 93 16.10 10.66 -23.16
C TYR A 93 16.26 9.36 -22.39
N LEU A 94 16.48 8.26 -23.12
CA LEU A 94 16.78 6.96 -22.53
C LEU A 94 18.21 6.95 -21.98
N GLN A 95 18.34 6.59 -20.71
CA GLN A 95 19.60 6.47 -19.99
C GLN A 95 20.14 5.03 -20.05
N PRO A 96 21.44 4.81 -19.73
CA PRO A 96 22.05 3.47 -19.77
C PRO A 96 21.42 2.42 -18.85
N ASP A 97 20.70 2.86 -17.81
CA ASP A 97 19.97 2.02 -16.86
C ASP A 97 18.51 1.74 -17.30
N ASN A 98 18.15 2.12 -18.54
CA ASN A 98 16.80 2.10 -19.09
C ASN A 98 15.81 3.06 -18.41
N SER A 99 16.26 4.00 -17.59
CA SER A 99 15.43 5.11 -17.13
C SER A 99 15.23 6.15 -18.24
N LEU A 100 14.17 6.94 -18.13
CA LEU A 100 13.89 8.09 -18.99
C LEU A 100 14.10 9.35 -18.18
N SER A 101 14.89 10.30 -18.68
CA SER A 101 15.06 11.59 -17.99
C SER A 101 15.05 12.78 -18.95
N GLY A 102 14.66 13.93 -18.41
CA GLY A 102 14.55 15.18 -19.15
C GLY A 102 14.81 16.39 -18.26
N ILE A 103 15.18 17.49 -18.90
CA ILE A 103 15.35 18.80 -18.24
C ILE A 103 14.58 19.81 -19.08
N SER A 104 13.66 20.54 -18.45
CA SER A 104 12.94 21.65 -19.08
C SER A 104 13.81 22.88 -19.25
N ASP A 105 13.38 23.83 -20.08
CA ASP A 105 14.12 25.08 -20.34
C ASP A 105 14.31 25.96 -19.09
N ASP A 106 13.40 25.86 -18.12
CA ASP A 106 13.51 26.52 -16.82
C ASP A 106 14.31 25.71 -15.78
N GLY A 107 14.88 24.58 -16.20
CA GLY A 107 15.82 23.79 -15.44
C GLY A 107 15.21 22.69 -14.57
N VAL A 108 13.89 22.46 -14.62
CA VAL A 108 13.25 21.35 -13.88
C VAL A 108 13.73 20.01 -14.45
N TYR A 109 14.31 19.19 -13.60
CA TYR A 109 14.74 17.84 -13.91
C TYR A 109 13.66 16.82 -13.53
N VAL A 110 13.37 15.91 -14.44
CA VAL A 110 12.52 14.73 -14.19
C VAL A 110 13.22 13.47 -14.64
N SER A 111 13.01 12.37 -13.91
CA SER A 111 13.48 11.03 -14.26
C SER A 111 12.47 9.97 -13.87
N TYR A 112 12.38 8.89 -14.63
CA TYR A 112 11.46 7.77 -14.43
C TYR A 112 12.14 6.43 -14.71
N ASP A 113 11.89 5.42 -13.87
CA ASP A 113 12.28 4.03 -14.15
C ASP A 113 11.09 3.16 -14.58
N GLN A 114 11.35 1.89 -14.89
CA GLN A 114 10.33 0.95 -15.38
C GLN A 114 9.38 0.42 -14.28
N GLU A 115 9.66 0.71 -13.02
CA GLU A 115 8.91 0.24 -11.86
C GLU A 115 8.26 1.42 -11.10
N PHE A 116 7.92 2.47 -11.84
CA PHE A 116 7.30 3.71 -11.35
C PHE A 116 8.16 4.53 -10.39
N GLY A 117 9.45 4.24 -10.31
CA GLY A 117 10.40 5.13 -9.67
C GLY A 117 10.43 6.46 -10.39
N PHE A 118 10.41 7.55 -9.64
CA PHE A 118 10.47 8.90 -10.20
C PHE A 118 11.37 9.81 -9.37
N VAL A 119 11.94 10.80 -10.04
CA VAL A 119 12.65 11.92 -9.44
C VAL A 119 12.14 13.19 -10.11
N TYR A 120 11.82 14.19 -9.31
CA TYR A 120 11.47 15.55 -9.69
C TYR A 120 12.36 16.51 -8.92
N ASN A 121 12.95 17.48 -9.62
CA ASN A 121 13.76 18.53 -9.00
C ASN A 121 13.60 19.85 -9.76
N LYS A 122 13.16 20.89 -9.07
CA LYS A 122 13.15 22.25 -9.57
C LYS A 122 14.51 22.89 -9.31
N ASN A 123 15.28 23.19 -10.38
CA ASN A 123 16.65 23.68 -10.28
C ASN A 123 16.80 24.95 -9.41
N ASP A 124 18.05 25.17 -8.98
CA ASP A 124 18.59 26.30 -8.18
C ASP A 124 18.31 26.34 -6.67
N LYS A 125 17.64 25.33 -6.10
CA LYS A 125 17.35 25.33 -4.65
C LYS A 125 18.06 24.24 -3.85
N ILE A 126 18.14 23.00 -4.34
CA ILE A 126 18.57 21.86 -3.53
C ILE A 126 19.76 21.12 -4.16
N ASP A 127 20.82 20.87 -3.37
CA ASP A 127 21.88 19.93 -3.75
C ASP A 127 21.25 18.54 -3.94
N THR A 128 21.21 18.09 -5.20
CA THR A 128 20.58 16.83 -5.66
C THR A 128 20.92 15.61 -4.82
N SER A 129 22.11 15.57 -4.23
CA SER A 129 22.58 14.42 -3.43
C SER A 129 22.02 14.39 -2.02
N ALA A 130 21.59 15.54 -1.47
CA ALA A 130 21.24 15.66 -0.06
C ALA A 130 19.87 15.06 0.30
N TYR A 131 18.97 14.85 -0.68
CA TYR A 131 17.60 14.41 -0.40
C TYR A 131 17.23 13.06 -1.02
N THR A 132 17.86 12.64 -2.12
CA THR A 132 17.59 11.30 -2.70
C THR A 132 18.01 10.16 -1.78
N ASP A 133 18.89 10.43 -0.81
CA ASP A 133 19.31 9.48 0.22
C ASP A 133 18.23 9.26 1.31
N VAL A 134 17.17 10.06 1.33
CA VAL A 134 16.05 9.89 2.26
C VAL A 134 15.15 8.76 1.76
N THR A 135 15.22 7.62 2.41
CA THR A 135 14.38 6.45 2.13
C THR A 135 13.19 6.40 3.09
N GLU A 136 12.16 5.63 2.76
CA GLU A 136 11.04 5.34 3.67
C GLU A 136 11.53 4.90 5.07
N GLU A 137 12.55 4.04 5.10
CA GLU A 137 13.10 3.47 6.34
C GLU A 137 13.80 4.51 7.22
N ASN A 138 14.61 5.38 6.63
CA ASN A 138 15.35 6.38 7.38
C ASN A 138 14.53 7.66 7.65
N PHE A 139 13.44 7.89 6.91
CA PHE A 139 12.58 9.06 7.09
C PHE A 139 12.06 9.17 8.52
N LYS A 140 11.66 8.07 9.15
CA LYS A 140 11.18 8.07 10.55
C LYS A 140 12.25 8.50 11.53
N ILE A 141 13.51 8.11 11.29
CA ILE A 141 14.65 8.51 12.12
C ILE A 141 14.91 10.01 11.95
N MET A 142 14.87 10.50 10.71
CA MET A 142 15.05 11.92 10.40
C MET A 142 13.91 12.78 10.96
N ALA A 143 12.67 12.32 10.86
CA ALA A 143 11.49 13.00 11.40
C ALA A 143 11.55 13.18 12.92
N GLN A 144 12.13 12.21 13.64
CA GLN A 144 12.37 12.32 15.08
C GLN A 144 13.47 13.32 15.44
N ALA A 145 14.44 13.54 14.55
CA ALA A 145 15.51 14.53 14.74
C ALA A 145 15.10 15.95 14.30
N GLY A 146 14.14 16.05 13.38
CA GLY A 146 13.59 17.29 12.87
C GLY A 146 12.65 18.00 13.85
N SER A 147 12.23 19.19 13.46
CA SER A 147 11.20 19.94 14.18
C SER A 147 9.81 19.64 13.61
N GLU A 148 8.81 19.56 14.49
CA GLU A 148 7.43 19.30 14.08
C GLU A 148 6.84 20.52 13.35
N LEU A 149 6.17 20.26 12.21
CA LEU A 149 5.45 21.30 11.49
C LEU A 149 4.21 21.74 12.27
N THR A 150 3.88 23.03 12.22
CA THR A 150 2.57 23.48 12.73
C THR A 150 1.43 22.86 11.93
N ALA A 151 0.26 22.65 12.55
CA ALA A 151 -0.91 22.09 11.86
C ALA A 151 -1.31 22.90 10.60
N SER A 152 -1.12 24.23 10.62
CA SER A 152 -1.40 25.08 9.47
C SER A 152 -0.40 24.87 8.33
N GLN A 153 0.90 24.76 8.63
CA GLN A 153 1.92 24.47 7.62
C GLN A 153 1.70 23.09 7.04
N LYS A 154 1.55 22.07 7.90
CA LYS A 154 1.29 20.68 7.49
C LYS A 154 0.09 20.60 6.54
N LYS A 155 -1.02 21.26 6.86
CA LYS A 155 -2.21 21.28 5.99
C LYS A 155 -1.94 21.89 4.60
N LYS A 156 -1.15 22.96 4.52
CA LYS A 156 -0.80 23.58 3.24
C LYS A 156 0.10 22.67 2.40
N LEU A 157 1.15 22.12 3.01
CA LEU A 157 2.08 21.23 2.32
C LEU A 157 1.39 19.94 1.85
N ILE A 158 0.48 19.38 2.66
CA ILE A 158 -0.33 18.22 2.24
C ILE A 158 -1.16 18.55 1.01
N ARG A 159 -1.78 19.74 0.93
CA ARG A 159 -2.56 20.14 -0.25
C ARG A 159 -1.69 20.25 -1.49
N GLU A 160 -0.48 20.76 -1.35
CA GLU A 160 0.46 20.88 -2.46
C GLU A 160 0.98 19.51 -2.91
N ALA A 161 1.29 18.62 -1.95
CA ALA A 161 1.67 17.24 -2.23
C ALA A 161 0.56 16.48 -2.96
N ASP A 162 -0.69 16.65 -2.51
CA ASP A 162 -1.87 16.04 -3.12
C ASP A 162 -2.07 16.50 -4.57
N ALA A 163 -1.96 17.81 -4.82
CA ALA A 163 -2.05 18.36 -6.17
C ALA A 163 -0.94 17.84 -7.10
N PHE A 164 0.30 17.75 -6.61
CA PHE A 164 1.42 17.24 -7.39
C PHE A 164 1.32 15.72 -7.67
N LEU A 165 1.00 14.93 -6.65
CA LEU A 165 0.92 13.47 -6.78
C LEU A 165 -0.32 12.99 -7.54
N SER A 166 -1.31 13.87 -7.73
CA SER A 166 -2.55 13.58 -8.46
C SER A 166 -2.63 14.22 -9.85
N LEU A 167 -1.53 14.80 -10.36
CA LEU A 167 -1.47 15.55 -11.64
C LEU A 167 -2.13 14.86 -12.86
N ARG A 168 -2.19 13.52 -12.87
CA ARG A 168 -2.75 12.73 -13.98
C ARG A 168 -3.87 11.79 -13.53
N ALA A 169 -4.29 11.89 -12.27
CA ALA A 169 -5.36 11.11 -11.64
C ALA A 169 -6.51 12.02 -11.14
N GLU A 170 -6.66 13.22 -11.71
CA GLU A 170 -7.59 14.26 -11.22
C GLU A 170 -9.06 13.82 -11.11
N ASP A 171 -9.47 12.80 -11.87
CA ASP A 171 -10.84 12.23 -11.87
C ASP A 171 -10.92 10.83 -11.24
N ASP A 172 -9.83 10.32 -10.66
CA ASP A 172 -9.80 8.98 -10.05
C ASP A 172 -10.05 9.05 -8.54
N ASP A 173 -11.31 8.81 -8.14
CA ASP A 173 -11.70 8.73 -6.74
C ASP A 173 -11.08 7.52 -6.00
N ALA A 174 -10.50 6.54 -6.70
CA ALA A 174 -9.99 5.32 -6.10
C ALA A 174 -8.57 5.50 -5.53
N LEU A 175 -7.71 6.24 -6.23
CA LEU A 175 -6.34 6.51 -5.81
C LEU A 175 -6.26 7.76 -4.93
N ALA A 176 -5.72 7.60 -3.73
CA ALA A 176 -5.59 8.70 -2.77
C ALA A 176 -4.17 8.84 -2.21
N VAL A 177 -3.80 10.08 -1.86
CA VAL A 177 -2.54 10.43 -1.20
C VAL A 177 -2.72 10.38 0.31
N SER A 178 -1.95 9.54 1.00
CA SER A 178 -1.92 9.49 2.46
C SER A 178 -0.57 9.94 3.00
N VAL A 179 -0.54 11.10 3.68
CA VAL A 179 0.66 11.62 4.33
C VAL A 179 0.74 11.14 5.77
N THR A 180 1.76 10.36 6.09
CA THR A 180 1.93 9.74 7.42
C THR A 180 2.86 10.55 8.31
N GLU A 181 3.99 10.99 7.76
CA GLU A 181 5.07 11.65 8.51
C GLU A 181 5.47 12.97 7.86
N SER A 182 5.94 13.90 8.70
CA SER A 182 6.33 15.24 8.25
C SER A 182 7.26 15.92 9.24
N TYR A 183 8.29 16.62 8.77
CA TYR A 183 9.18 17.39 9.64
C TYR A 183 9.80 18.60 8.92
N HIS A 184 10.33 19.54 9.68
CA HIS A 184 11.17 20.63 9.18
C HIS A 184 12.60 20.45 9.69
N ASP A 185 13.56 20.47 8.76
CA ASP A 185 14.98 20.43 9.06
C ASP A 185 15.50 21.86 9.24
N PRO A 186 15.89 22.26 10.47
CA PRO A 186 16.38 23.61 10.73
C PRO A 186 17.77 23.88 10.15
N VAL A 187 18.52 22.85 9.73
CA VAL A 187 19.87 23.01 9.16
C VAL A 187 19.77 23.40 7.68
N SER A 188 18.96 22.67 6.92
CA SER A 188 18.74 22.96 5.50
C SER A 188 17.67 24.02 5.26
N GLY A 189 16.74 24.21 6.20
CA GLY A 189 15.59 25.09 6.06
C GLY A 189 14.41 24.46 5.30
N TYR A 190 14.52 23.20 4.89
CA TYR A 190 13.48 22.50 4.14
C TYR A 190 12.45 21.80 5.01
N SER A 191 11.26 21.63 4.46
CA SER A 191 10.21 20.79 5.03
C SER A 191 10.02 19.54 4.20
N TYR A 192 9.84 18.41 4.88
CA TYR A 192 9.76 17.09 4.28
C TYR A 192 8.41 16.46 4.59
N LEU A 193 7.80 15.80 3.60
CA LEU A 193 6.64 14.94 3.76
C LEU A 193 6.94 13.54 3.24
N LEU A 194 6.44 12.52 3.94
CA LEU A 194 6.36 11.15 3.44
C LEU A 194 4.91 10.83 3.11
N ALA A 195 4.65 10.57 1.83
CA ALA A 195 3.34 10.21 1.29
C ALA A 195 3.34 8.75 0.82
N TYR A 196 2.18 8.10 0.96
CA TYR A 196 1.90 6.77 0.45
C TYR A 196 0.72 6.83 -0.51
N GLN A 197 0.79 6.03 -1.57
CA GLN A 197 -0.33 5.84 -2.48
C GLN A 197 -1.29 4.82 -1.86
N THR A 198 -2.59 5.11 -1.89
CA THR A 198 -3.59 4.26 -1.24
C THR A 198 -4.82 4.05 -2.12
N PHE A 199 -5.50 2.93 -1.90
CA PHE A 199 -6.87 2.67 -2.35
C PHE A 199 -7.75 2.42 -1.13
N ASP A 200 -8.82 3.20 -0.94
CA ASP A 200 -9.74 3.03 0.18
C ASP A 200 -9.02 2.84 1.55
N GLU A 201 -8.01 3.67 1.83
CA GLU A 201 -7.14 3.63 3.02
C GLU A 201 -6.08 2.51 3.05
N TYR A 202 -6.09 1.57 2.10
CA TYR A 202 -5.10 0.51 2.01
C TYR A 202 -3.88 0.96 1.18
N PRO A 203 -2.64 0.82 1.70
CA PRO A 203 -1.45 1.26 0.98
C PRO A 203 -1.16 0.36 -0.22
N VAL A 204 -0.70 0.97 -1.31
CA VAL A 204 0.01 0.25 -2.37
C VAL A 204 1.44 0.03 -1.88
N PHE A 205 1.81 -1.23 -1.66
CA PHE A 205 3.13 -1.57 -1.13
C PHE A 205 4.23 -1.07 -2.07
N SER A 206 5.31 -0.58 -1.46
CA SER A 206 6.45 0.03 -2.15
C SER A 206 6.14 1.31 -2.95
N HIS A 207 4.92 1.86 -2.86
CA HIS A 207 4.54 3.12 -3.51
C HIS A 207 4.45 4.24 -2.49
N TRP A 208 5.58 4.93 -2.33
CA TRP A 208 5.75 6.05 -1.44
C TRP A 208 6.49 7.16 -2.17
N ALA A 209 6.32 8.39 -1.71
CA ALA A 209 7.05 9.55 -2.18
C ALA A 209 7.54 10.39 -1.01
N VAL A 210 8.80 10.82 -1.09
CA VAL A 210 9.34 11.88 -0.24
C VAL A 210 9.25 13.18 -1.02
N LEU A 211 8.59 14.18 -0.43
CA LEU A 211 8.43 15.51 -1.00
C LEU A 211 9.19 16.52 -0.15
N VAL A 212 9.94 17.39 -0.81
CA VAL A 212 10.79 18.42 -0.21
C VAL A 212 10.28 19.79 -0.60
N PHE A 213 10.01 20.61 0.40
CA PHE A 213 9.45 21.94 0.27
C PHE A 213 10.44 22.99 0.73
N ASP A 214 10.62 24.00 -0.11
CA ASP A 214 11.23 25.27 0.26
C ASP A 214 10.11 26.24 0.63
N GLU A 215 10.00 26.55 1.92
CA GLU A 215 8.84 27.23 2.51
C GLU A 215 7.50 26.51 2.23
N GLU A 216 6.73 26.97 1.24
CA GLU A 216 5.44 26.41 0.82
C GLU A 216 5.46 25.93 -0.64
N GLU A 217 6.62 25.96 -1.31
CA GLU A 217 6.79 25.57 -2.71
C GLU A 217 7.46 24.20 -2.81
N LEU A 218 6.91 23.31 -3.65
CA LEU A 218 7.52 22.02 -3.93
C LEU A 218 8.84 22.22 -4.70
N ALA A 219 9.95 21.90 -4.06
CA ALA A 219 11.29 22.05 -4.62
C ALA A 219 11.80 20.72 -5.21
N ALA A 220 11.52 19.59 -4.56
CA ALA A 220 11.87 18.28 -5.07
C ALA A 220 10.91 17.19 -4.60
N ALA A 221 10.84 16.09 -5.34
CA ALA A 221 10.11 14.90 -4.94
C ALA A 221 10.77 13.65 -5.54
N HIS A 222 10.74 12.53 -4.83
CA HIS A 222 11.20 11.26 -5.37
C HIS A 222 10.55 10.08 -4.64
N GLY A 223 10.59 8.92 -5.27
CA GLY A 223 10.05 7.69 -4.72
C GLY A 223 9.50 6.81 -5.81
N ARG A 224 8.45 6.06 -5.52
CA ARG A 224 7.71 5.22 -6.47
C ARG A 224 6.24 5.60 -6.44
N TRP A 225 5.69 5.99 -7.57
CA TRP A 225 4.35 6.52 -7.64
C TRP A 225 3.67 6.27 -8.99
N TYR A 226 2.43 5.81 -8.94
CA TYR A 226 1.61 5.65 -10.13
C TYR A 226 0.77 6.90 -10.37
N PHE A 227 0.99 7.62 -11.47
CA PHE A 227 0.30 8.90 -11.71
C PHE A 227 -0.97 8.78 -12.55
N ALA A 228 -1.21 7.66 -13.20
CA ALA A 228 -2.39 7.48 -14.05
C ALA A 228 -3.64 7.04 -13.24
N SER A 229 -4.80 7.13 -13.88
CA SER A 229 -6.08 6.66 -13.33
C SER A 229 -6.24 5.16 -13.48
N VAL A 230 -7.11 4.58 -12.66
CA VAL A 230 -7.63 3.23 -12.82
C VAL A 230 -8.81 3.22 -13.80
N ASP A 231 -8.84 2.23 -14.69
CA ASP A 231 -9.89 2.09 -15.70
C ASP A 231 -11.02 1.17 -15.25
N ASN A 232 -10.69 0.05 -14.59
CA ASN A 232 -11.67 -0.97 -14.20
C ASN A 232 -11.46 -1.43 -12.75
N SER A 233 -12.53 -1.94 -12.15
CA SER A 233 -12.47 -2.63 -10.86
C SER A 233 -13.28 -3.93 -10.87
N TYR A 234 -12.78 -4.94 -10.17
CA TYR A 234 -13.36 -6.28 -10.11
C TYR A 234 -13.46 -6.75 -8.66
N VAL A 235 -14.60 -7.30 -8.28
CA VAL A 235 -14.75 -7.92 -6.95
C VAL A 235 -14.17 -9.33 -7.00
N ALA A 236 -13.21 -9.61 -6.12
CA ALA A 236 -12.62 -10.93 -5.96
C ALA A 236 -12.94 -11.51 -4.56
N GLU A 237 -13.04 -12.84 -4.48
CA GLU A 237 -13.06 -13.52 -3.18
C GLU A 237 -11.62 -13.58 -2.65
N LEU A 238 -11.38 -12.93 -1.52
CA LEU A 238 -10.07 -12.87 -0.90
C LEU A 238 -9.95 -13.93 0.20
N GLN A 239 -8.80 -14.59 0.25
CA GLN A 239 -8.40 -15.38 1.39
C GLN A 239 -8.33 -14.51 2.64
N ASN A 240 -8.92 -15.04 3.72
CA ASN A 240 -8.87 -14.39 5.02
C ASN A 240 -7.45 -14.50 5.60
N GLN A 241 -7.19 -13.67 6.61
CA GLN A 241 -5.92 -13.59 7.32
C GLN A 241 -5.43 -14.92 7.91
N VAL A 242 -6.34 -15.79 8.37
CA VAL A 242 -5.95 -17.10 8.92
C VAL A 242 -5.47 -18.04 7.82
N ASN A 243 -6.19 -18.10 6.69
CA ASN A 243 -5.79 -18.94 5.55
C ASN A 243 -4.39 -18.54 5.05
N ILE A 244 -4.12 -17.24 4.95
CA ILE A 244 -2.82 -16.72 4.52
C ILE A 244 -1.71 -17.09 5.50
N LEU A 245 -1.97 -17.12 6.81
CA LEU A 245 -0.98 -17.57 7.79
C LEU A 245 -0.65 -19.08 7.66
N PHE A 246 -1.61 -19.91 7.25
CA PHE A 246 -1.32 -21.32 6.92
C PHE A 246 -0.47 -21.42 5.65
N THR A 247 -0.78 -20.63 4.62
CA THR A 247 0.06 -20.54 3.41
C THR A 247 1.46 -20.05 3.72
N ASP A 248 1.60 -19.12 4.65
CA ASP A 248 2.90 -18.61 5.11
C ASP A 248 3.73 -19.70 5.81
N LEU A 249 3.11 -20.49 6.70
CA LEU A 249 3.74 -21.66 7.30
C LEU A 249 4.22 -22.68 6.25
N GLU A 250 3.39 -22.98 5.24
CA GLU A 250 3.76 -23.86 4.12
C GLU A 250 4.93 -23.27 3.30
N THR A 251 4.98 -21.94 3.15
CA THR A 251 6.05 -21.24 2.44
C THR A 251 7.37 -21.34 3.20
N LEU A 252 7.31 -21.19 4.53
CA LEU A 252 8.48 -21.21 5.40
C LEU A 252 9.04 -22.61 5.62
N SER A 253 8.18 -23.63 5.64
CA SER A 253 8.58 -25.04 5.73
C SER A 253 9.15 -25.60 4.43
N GLY A 254 8.99 -24.89 3.31
CA GLY A 254 9.39 -25.36 1.98
C GLY A 254 8.46 -26.42 1.41
N GLU A 255 7.26 -26.57 1.97
CA GLU A 255 6.24 -27.54 1.53
C GLU A 255 5.35 -26.99 0.39
N LEU A 256 5.46 -25.70 0.07
CA LEU A 256 4.78 -25.12 -1.08
C LEU A 256 5.39 -25.66 -2.40
N ASN A 257 4.78 -26.75 -2.89
CA ASN A 257 4.83 -27.14 -4.29
C ASN A 257 4.32 -25.96 -5.12
N ASP A 258 5.19 -25.37 -5.94
CA ASP A 258 4.87 -24.30 -6.89
C ASP A 258 3.59 -24.65 -7.71
N PRO A 259 2.41 -24.12 -7.34
CA PRO A 259 1.15 -24.56 -7.94
C PRO A 259 0.99 -24.07 -9.38
N PHE A 260 1.86 -23.16 -9.84
CA PHE A 260 1.89 -22.69 -11.22
C PHE A 260 2.50 -23.67 -12.22
N SER A 261 3.25 -24.69 -11.75
CA SER A 261 3.76 -25.74 -12.63
C SER A 261 2.66 -26.69 -13.13
N ALA A 262 1.53 -26.79 -12.43
CA ALA A 262 0.48 -27.78 -12.71
C ALA A 262 -0.85 -27.18 -13.25
N ALA A 263 -1.08 -25.87 -13.08
CA ALA A 263 -2.35 -25.22 -13.44
C ALA A 263 -2.42 -24.67 -14.89
N LEU A 264 -1.35 -24.75 -15.68
CA LEU A 264 -1.29 -24.31 -17.08
C LEU A 264 -2.02 -25.25 -18.09
N ALA A 265 -3.00 -26.04 -17.65
CA ALA A 265 -3.69 -27.04 -18.48
C ALA A 265 -5.19 -26.76 -18.71
N SER A 266 -5.72 -25.59 -18.32
CA SER A 266 -7.12 -25.22 -18.62
C SER A 266 -7.21 -23.79 -19.16
N ASP A 267 -7.70 -23.67 -20.40
CA ASP A 267 -7.65 -22.49 -21.29
C ASP A 267 -8.66 -21.34 -21.00
N ASP A 268 -9.33 -21.28 -19.84
CA ASP A 268 -10.50 -20.39 -19.66
C ASP A 268 -10.41 -19.32 -18.54
N GLU A 269 -9.25 -19.10 -17.91
CA GLU A 269 -9.03 -17.92 -17.03
C GLU A 269 -7.77 -17.14 -17.46
N PRO A 270 -7.74 -15.81 -17.32
CA PRO A 270 -6.53 -15.03 -17.60
C PRO A 270 -5.40 -15.52 -16.68
N ALA A 271 -4.52 -16.33 -17.25
CA ALA A 271 -3.38 -16.91 -16.55
C ALA A 271 -2.41 -15.80 -16.15
N MET A 272 -2.25 -15.61 -14.85
CA MET A 272 -1.25 -14.71 -14.25
C MET A 272 0.13 -15.37 -14.35
N PRO A 273 1.09 -14.94 -15.19
CA PRO A 273 2.44 -15.51 -15.16
C PRO A 273 3.13 -15.36 -13.79
N SER A 274 3.81 -16.44 -13.38
CA SER A 274 4.72 -16.47 -12.24
C SER A 274 5.96 -15.59 -12.51
N GLN A 275 6.26 -14.67 -11.59
CA GLN A 275 7.57 -14.02 -11.60
C GLN A 275 8.61 -15.00 -11.06
N ASN A 276 9.79 -15.03 -11.69
CA ASN A 276 10.92 -15.87 -11.29
C ASN A 276 11.37 -15.55 -9.86
N LEU A 277 10.77 -16.22 -8.88
CA LEU A 277 11.27 -16.30 -7.52
C LEU A 277 12.56 -17.12 -7.57
N THR A 278 13.71 -16.46 -7.60
CA THR A 278 14.97 -17.13 -7.26
C THR A 278 14.85 -17.65 -5.84
N ALA A 279 14.69 -18.98 -5.72
CA ALA A 279 14.61 -19.69 -4.45
C ALA A 279 15.95 -19.60 -3.72
N ASN A 280 16.16 -18.52 -2.96
CA ASN A 280 17.18 -18.49 -1.90
C ASN A 280 16.64 -19.30 -0.72
N SER A 281 16.79 -20.62 -0.79
CA SER A 281 16.35 -21.59 0.22
C SER A 281 17.22 -21.60 1.49
N SER A 282 17.68 -20.45 1.98
CA SER A 282 18.63 -20.35 3.10
C SER A 282 18.06 -19.61 4.33
N LEU A 283 16.77 -19.74 4.62
CA LEU A 283 16.11 -18.97 5.69
C LEU A 283 15.98 -19.70 7.04
N LEU A 284 16.52 -20.91 7.13
CA LEU A 284 16.81 -21.57 8.42
C LEU A 284 18.28 -21.36 8.79
N ASN A 285 18.71 -20.11 9.02
CA ASN A 285 20.08 -19.83 9.46
C ASN A 285 20.16 -18.85 10.64
N THR A 286 19.20 -18.93 11.56
CA THR A 286 19.44 -18.66 12.98
C THR A 286 19.09 -19.90 13.77
N ALA A 287 20.06 -20.45 14.47
CA ALA A 287 19.98 -21.75 15.12
C ALA A 287 18.75 -21.87 16.06
N GLY A 288 17.76 -22.67 15.66
CA GLY A 288 16.81 -23.32 16.56
C GLY A 288 15.56 -22.54 17.02
N SER A 289 15.30 -21.33 16.55
CA SER A 289 14.04 -20.62 16.84
C SER A 289 13.02 -20.82 15.75
N LEU A 290 11.77 -21.18 16.12
CA LEU A 290 10.64 -21.22 15.20
C LEU A 290 10.41 -19.84 14.56
N PRO A 291 9.98 -19.77 13.28
CA PRO A 291 9.57 -18.50 12.68
C PRO A 291 8.48 -17.84 13.52
N GLN A 292 8.61 -16.53 13.70
CA GLN A 292 7.68 -15.73 14.49
C GLN A 292 7.20 -14.52 13.69
N VAL A 293 5.89 -14.33 13.62
CA VAL A 293 5.25 -13.16 12.99
C VAL A 293 5.32 -11.97 13.96
N ILE A 294 5.70 -10.80 13.46
CA ILE A 294 5.73 -9.54 14.21
C ILE A 294 4.60 -8.59 13.79
N SER A 295 4.16 -8.64 12.54
CA SER A 295 3.01 -7.89 12.05
C SER A 295 2.40 -8.52 10.82
N MET A 296 1.11 -8.25 10.61
CA MET A 296 0.38 -8.58 9.41
C MET A 296 -0.43 -7.35 9.00
N SER A 297 -0.25 -6.91 7.77
CA SER A 297 -0.97 -5.76 7.19
C SER A 297 -1.55 -6.11 5.82
N ASN A 298 -2.61 -5.43 5.44
CA ASN A 298 -3.21 -5.54 4.12
C ASN A 298 -2.87 -4.29 3.30
N GLY A 299 -2.90 -4.46 1.98
CA GLY A 299 -2.53 -3.43 1.02
C GLY A 299 -2.77 -3.92 -0.40
N TYR A 300 -2.13 -3.27 -1.34
CA TYR A 300 -2.12 -3.63 -2.75
C TYR A 300 -0.71 -3.86 -3.24
N VAL A 301 -0.55 -4.77 -4.18
CA VAL A 301 0.67 -4.92 -4.98
C VAL A 301 0.36 -4.59 -6.44
N ILE A 302 1.35 -4.03 -7.13
CA ILE A 302 1.25 -3.74 -8.55
C ILE A 302 1.77 -4.91 -9.35
N TYR A 303 0.97 -5.42 -10.26
CA TYR A 303 1.28 -6.54 -11.15
C TYR A 303 1.08 -6.19 -12.62
N TRP A 304 2.03 -6.60 -13.46
CA TRP A 304 1.93 -6.48 -14.92
C TRP A 304 1.42 -7.78 -15.53
N ASN A 305 0.50 -7.69 -16.49
CA ASN A 305 0.26 -8.84 -17.36
C ASN A 305 1.50 -9.20 -18.20
N SER A 306 1.48 -10.38 -18.80
CA SER A 306 2.60 -10.97 -19.54
C SER A 306 3.14 -10.08 -20.66
N ASP A 307 2.28 -9.32 -21.32
CA ASP A 307 2.62 -8.43 -22.43
C ASP A 307 2.79 -6.96 -22.02
N LYS A 308 2.67 -6.65 -20.72
CA LYS A 308 2.74 -5.30 -20.13
C LYS A 308 1.75 -4.29 -20.70
N THR A 309 0.65 -4.75 -21.28
CA THR A 309 -0.42 -3.87 -21.77
C THR A 309 -1.35 -3.41 -20.67
N ALA A 310 -1.44 -4.17 -19.56
CA ALA A 310 -2.31 -3.88 -18.44
C ALA A 310 -1.55 -3.97 -17.10
N LEU A 311 -1.88 -3.03 -16.21
CA LEU A 311 -1.43 -2.97 -14.84
C LEU A 311 -2.57 -3.37 -13.91
N TYR A 312 -2.30 -4.21 -12.93
CA TYR A 312 -3.27 -4.61 -11.91
C TYR A 312 -2.79 -4.19 -10.52
N PHE A 313 -3.68 -3.61 -9.74
CA PHE A 313 -3.50 -3.47 -8.30
C PHE A 313 -4.27 -4.58 -7.62
N ILE A 314 -3.53 -5.52 -7.04
CA ILE A 314 -4.08 -6.75 -6.48
C ILE A 314 -4.04 -6.65 -4.97
N PRO A 315 -5.17 -6.89 -4.27
CA PRO A 315 -5.19 -6.98 -2.82
C PRO A 315 -4.16 -7.99 -2.31
N ALA A 316 -3.40 -7.61 -1.30
CA ALA A 316 -2.30 -8.41 -0.78
C ALA A 316 -2.22 -8.35 0.75
N TRP A 317 -1.58 -9.38 1.31
CA TRP A 317 -1.22 -9.47 2.72
C TRP A 317 0.30 -9.42 2.85
N GLN A 318 0.81 -8.49 3.64
CA GLN A 318 2.22 -8.43 4.00
C GLN A 318 2.40 -8.97 5.42
N ILE A 319 3.25 -9.98 5.57
CA ILE A 319 3.63 -10.58 6.85
C ILE A 319 5.10 -10.27 7.09
N ALA A 320 5.37 -9.60 8.20
CA ALA A 320 6.74 -9.39 8.67
C ALA A 320 7.07 -10.39 9.77
N HIS A 321 8.28 -10.92 9.73
CA HIS A 321 8.80 -11.90 10.67
C HIS A 321 9.93 -11.33 11.51
N ILE A 322 10.19 -12.00 12.64
CA ILE A 322 11.41 -11.77 13.40
C ILE A 322 12.63 -12.05 12.51
N GLY A 323 13.65 -11.19 12.60
CA GLY A 323 14.82 -11.26 11.73
C GLY A 323 14.75 -10.37 10.48
N GLY A 324 13.64 -9.62 10.29
CA GLY A 324 13.51 -8.61 9.24
C GLY A 324 12.91 -9.12 7.94
N ASN A 325 12.69 -10.43 7.80
CA ASN A 325 12.09 -11.01 6.61
C ASN A 325 10.65 -10.53 6.47
N THR A 326 10.28 -10.11 5.27
CA THR A 326 8.91 -9.70 4.94
C THR A 326 8.46 -10.45 3.70
N ILE A 327 7.29 -11.07 3.77
CA ILE A 327 6.70 -11.82 2.66
C ILE A 327 5.35 -11.18 2.31
N VAL A 328 5.13 -10.93 1.03
CA VAL A 328 3.87 -10.40 0.52
C VAL A 328 3.14 -11.50 -0.24
N TYR A 329 1.88 -11.74 0.12
CA TYR A 329 1.02 -12.76 -0.45
C TYR A 329 -0.11 -12.10 -1.24
N ASN A 330 -0.40 -12.62 -2.42
CA ASN A 330 -1.61 -12.26 -3.15
C ASN A 330 -2.84 -12.75 -2.36
N ALA A 331 -3.72 -11.83 -1.97
CA ALA A 331 -4.86 -12.17 -1.13
C ALA A 331 -5.93 -12.98 -1.87
N ALA A 332 -5.97 -12.99 -3.21
CA ALA A 332 -6.94 -13.77 -3.97
C ALA A 332 -6.60 -15.27 -3.99
N ASN A 333 -5.32 -15.62 -4.14
CA ASN A 333 -4.90 -17.01 -4.38
C ASN A 333 -3.82 -17.54 -3.41
N GLY A 334 -3.26 -16.70 -2.54
CA GLY A 334 -2.23 -17.07 -1.57
C GLY A 334 -0.82 -17.19 -2.13
N THR A 335 -0.58 -16.91 -3.42
CA THR A 335 0.78 -17.01 -3.99
C THR A 335 1.70 -15.92 -3.45
N VAL A 336 2.97 -16.24 -3.25
CA VAL A 336 4.01 -15.27 -2.86
C VAL A 336 4.24 -14.29 -4.01
N TYR A 337 4.14 -12.99 -3.70
CA TYR A 337 4.41 -11.88 -4.60
C TYR A 337 5.86 -11.43 -4.51
N SER A 338 6.34 -11.18 -3.29
CA SER A 338 7.71 -10.73 -3.03
C SER A 338 8.19 -11.23 -1.67
N ARG A 339 9.52 -11.30 -1.53
CA ARG A 339 10.21 -11.69 -0.30
C ARG A 339 11.47 -10.84 -0.14
N ASN A 340 11.58 -10.17 1.00
CA ASN A 340 12.77 -9.43 1.42
C ASN A 340 13.55 -10.20 2.48
#